data_AF-A0A1T2LA28-F1
#
_entry.id   AF-A0A1T2LA28-F1
#
_cell.length_a   1.000
_cell.length_b   1.000
_cell.length_c   1.000
_cell.angle_alpha   90.00
_cell.angle_beta   90.00
_cell.angle_gamma   90.00
#
_symmetry.space_group_name_H-M   'P 1'
#
loop_
_entity.id
_entity.type
_entity.pdbx_description
1 polymer ?
#
loop_
_entity_poly.entity_id
_entity_poly.type
_entity_poly.pdbx_seq_one_letter_code
_entity_poly.pdbx_strand_id
1 'polypeptide(L)'
;MGELDLSALRTLSVQFESVTVLSHALALAESIKLTQTESISATIEALSSSLEPLEAAIWDTTPNDTLIASYHKLFQLLEQLIAIRGDDHRHHFVITIPVADRPQHLRNCLGSIHALCSLYHYGGKHEGHYNKLTVVIADDSREQDSIDEHQKIAEQYNQLGITTIYFGQTEQQSTLANMSEHERVALINVVGANTPDAFFHKGASITRNIAYLKLNELALQLEKPLFYFIDSDQEFKVTVEQAEGERPLYAINYLYQLDRIFSETDATILTGKVVGDPPVSPSVMAGNFLEDLIASLHQLSIRNPSDSCTFHDELQRADDAAYHDMADLFGFKPAADSYRYYCTLKGEHDHSDCLNDFSDKLNRFFDGEHPTRKSLYEFEPLFESIKPARTIYTGNYIFKPQALEWFIPFATLKLRMAGPTLGRMLKASIDTQFVSANLPMLHKRTVDELGESEFRPGIDRNDQRVDLSAEFERQFFGDVMLFTMEALCKQGFPDTPVLPKIIGEQIEQTGAHMQSLYTTKHQQIIHRIEQLKALTHDPAHWWNDQPNTATLSNMTRFIDNIDHNFGTNAEGYRLINDTRHLHQRYKEIQIALSGYEWDRISWRSALEGLAST
;
A
#
# COMPACT_ATOMS: atom_id res chain seq x y z
N MET A 1 -22.41 14.33 -34.10
CA MET A 1 -22.98 12.97 -34.11
C MET A 1 -22.03 12.08 -34.88
N GLY A 2 -21.09 11.42 -34.19
CA GLY A 2 -20.33 10.34 -34.79
C GLY A 2 -21.13 9.05 -34.66
N GLU A 3 -21.10 8.19 -35.66
CA GLU A 3 -21.58 6.81 -35.52
C GLU A 3 -20.80 6.14 -34.37
N LEU A 4 -21.52 5.49 -33.45
CA LEU A 4 -20.88 4.62 -32.46
C LEU A 4 -20.26 3.44 -33.20
N ASP A 5 -18.95 3.27 -33.08
CA ASP A 5 -18.23 2.15 -33.69
C ASP A 5 -18.45 0.88 -32.87
N LEU A 6 -19.47 0.10 -33.27
CA LEU A 6 -19.83 -1.18 -32.67
C LEU A 6 -19.00 -2.36 -33.22
N SER A 7 -18.03 -2.12 -34.12
CA SER A 7 -17.22 -3.18 -34.74
C SER A 7 -16.41 -3.97 -33.70
N ALA A 8 -15.97 -3.30 -32.64
CA ALA A 8 -15.23 -3.90 -31.55
C ALA A 8 -16.06 -4.92 -30.79
N LEU A 9 -17.35 -4.63 -30.53
CA LEU A 9 -18.25 -5.53 -29.82
C LEU A 9 -18.63 -6.76 -30.67
N ARG A 10 -18.82 -6.59 -31.98
CA ARG A 10 -19.14 -7.70 -32.90
C ARG A 10 -18.05 -8.78 -32.95
N THR A 11 -16.80 -8.38 -32.76
CA THR A 11 -15.67 -9.31 -32.66
C THR A 11 -15.76 -10.15 -31.37
N LEU A 12 -16.32 -9.58 -30.30
CA LEU A 12 -16.42 -10.20 -28.97
C LEU A 12 -17.56 -11.21 -28.86
N SER A 13 -18.71 -10.97 -29.51
CA SER A 13 -19.82 -11.94 -29.55
C SER A 13 -19.46 -13.23 -30.28
N VAL A 14 -18.44 -13.19 -31.15
CA VAL A 14 -17.99 -14.34 -31.96
C VAL A 14 -16.93 -15.17 -31.23
N GLN A 15 -16.19 -14.59 -30.28
CA GLN A 15 -15.04 -15.24 -29.63
C GLN A 15 -15.36 -16.00 -28.33
N PHE A 16 -16.51 -15.78 -27.70
CA PHE A 16 -16.82 -16.37 -26.39
C PHE A 16 -18.15 -17.13 -26.39
N GLU A 17 -18.11 -18.42 -26.02
CA GLU A 17 -19.27 -19.32 -25.90
C GLU A 17 -20.19 -18.98 -24.70
N SER A 18 -19.82 -18.02 -23.83
CA SER A 18 -20.70 -17.41 -22.79
C SER A 18 -21.70 -16.40 -23.41
N VAL A 19 -22.23 -16.78 -24.57
CA VAL A 19 -22.90 -15.97 -25.60
C VAL A 19 -24.09 -15.16 -25.10
N THR A 20 -24.76 -15.50 -24.02
CA THR A 20 -26.08 -14.91 -23.73
C THR A 20 -26.06 -13.47 -23.24
N VAL A 21 -25.02 -13.02 -22.51
CA VAL A 21 -25.00 -11.68 -21.88
C VAL A 21 -24.41 -10.63 -22.83
N LEU A 22 -23.24 -10.91 -23.40
CA LEU A 22 -22.59 -10.04 -24.40
C LEU A 22 -23.46 -9.88 -25.65
N SER A 23 -24.08 -10.95 -26.17
CA SER A 23 -24.98 -10.82 -27.32
C SER A 23 -26.24 -10.00 -27.02
N HIS A 24 -26.75 -10.02 -25.79
CA HIS A 24 -27.90 -9.19 -25.38
C HIS A 24 -27.51 -7.71 -25.27
N ALA A 25 -26.37 -7.41 -24.64
CA ALA A 25 -25.87 -6.04 -24.53
C ALA A 25 -25.55 -5.44 -25.91
N LEU A 26 -24.99 -6.26 -26.81
CA LEU A 26 -24.78 -5.93 -28.22
C LEU A 26 -26.09 -5.70 -28.97
N ALA A 27 -27.05 -6.63 -28.89
CA ALA A 27 -28.34 -6.50 -29.56
C ALA A 27 -29.10 -5.25 -29.07
N LEU A 28 -28.99 -4.93 -27.77
CA LEU A 28 -29.56 -3.73 -27.19
C LEU A 28 -28.87 -2.47 -27.73
N ALA A 29 -27.54 -2.40 -27.69
CA ALA A 29 -26.75 -1.28 -28.23
C ALA A 29 -26.97 -1.07 -29.74
N GLU A 30 -27.15 -2.13 -30.52
CA GLU A 30 -27.44 -2.08 -31.96
C GLU A 30 -28.90 -1.68 -32.27
N SER A 31 -29.86 -2.04 -31.41
CA SER A 31 -31.28 -1.74 -31.62
C SER A 31 -31.66 -0.27 -31.36
N ILE A 32 -30.80 0.47 -30.66
CA ILE A 32 -31.10 1.82 -30.19
C ILE A 32 -30.67 2.84 -31.23
N LYS A 33 -31.66 3.36 -31.98
CA LYS A 33 -31.53 4.68 -32.58
C LYS A 33 -31.45 5.69 -31.42
N LEU A 34 -30.25 6.12 -31.10
CA LEU A 34 -29.89 7.05 -30.01
C LEU A 34 -30.54 8.44 -30.14
N THR A 35 -31.86 8.51 -30.02
CA THR A 35 -32.63 9.76 -30.06
C THR A 35 -33.61 9.91 -28.90
N GLN A 36 -33.67 8.95 -27.97
CA GLN A 36 -34.55 9.01 -26.79
C GLN A 36 -33.78 8.68 -25.51
N THR A 37 -33.83 9.58 -24.51
CA THR A 37 -33.10 9.48 -23.23
C THR A 37 -33.45 8.21 -22.44
N GLU A 38 -34.71 7.77 -22.44
CA GLU A 38 -35.14 6.52 -21.79
C GLU A 38 -34.43 5.29 -22.36
N SER A 39 -34.14 5.30 -23.67
CA SER A 39 -33.42 4.22 -24.34
C SER A 39 -31.95 4.18 -23.91
N ILE A 40 -31.33 5.34 -23.65
CA ILE A 40 -29.93 5.44 -23.21
C ILE A 40 -29.78 4.92 -21.78
N SER A 41 -30.68 5.32 -20.87
CA SER A 41 -30.66 4.85 -19.48
C SER A 41 -30.79 3.32 -19.38
N ALA A 42 -31.72 2.72 -20.12
CA ALA A 42 -31.87 1.26 -20.16
C ALA A 42 -30.62 0.55 -20.71
N THR A 43 -29.89 1.18 -21.63
CA THR A 43 -28.62 0.62 -22.17
C THR A 43 -27.52 0.67 -21.13
N ILE A 44 -27.37 1.80 -20.43
CA ILE A 44 -26.40 1.97 -19.37
C ILE A 44 -26.63 0.94 -18.26
N GLU A 45 -27.88 0.71 -17.88
CA GLU A 45 -28.26 -0.32 -16.90
C GLU A 45 -27.88 -1.72 -17.38
N ALA A 46 -28.26 -2.09 -18.61
CA ALA A 46 -27.93 -3.40 -19.17
C ALA A 46 -26.41 -3.66 -19.30
N LEU A 47 -25.65 -2.64 -19.70
CA LEU A 47 -24.19 -2.71 -19.75
C LEU A 47 -23.59 -2.86 -18.35
N SER A 48 -24.09 -2.08 -17.39
CA SER A 48 -23.63 -2.14 -15.99
C SER A 48 -23.87 -3.53 -15.40
N SER A 49 -25.04 -4.13 -15.64
CA SER A 49 -25.34 -5.51 -15.23
C SER A 49 -24.50 -6.58 -15.93
N SER A 50 -23.84 -6.24 -17.04
CA SER A 50 -22.96 -7.16 -17.78
C SER A 50 -21.50 -7.11 -17.32
N LEU A 51 -21.11 -6.09 -16.53
CA LEU A 51 -19.73 -5.91 -16.09
C LEU A 51 -19.28 -6.98 -15.08
N GLU A 52 -20.09 -7.28 -14.06
CA GLU A 52 -19.71 -8.25 -13.02
C GLU A 52 -19.53 -9.67 -13.57
N PRO A 53 -20.44 -10.21 -14.42
CA PRO A 53 -20.22 -11.53 -15.03
C PRO A 53 -19.00 -11.57 -15.96
N LEU A 54 -18.71 -10.47 -16.67
CA LEU A 54 -17.53 -10.39 -17.54
C LEU A 54 -16.23 -10.35 -16.72
N GLU A 55 -16.23 -9.61 -15.62
CA GLU A 55 -15.10 -9.57 -14.69
C GLU A 55 -14.87 -10.96 -14.08
N ALA A 56 -15.90 -11.64 -13.58
CA ALA A 56 -15.78 -13.01 -13.09
C ALA A 56 -15.19 -13.97 -14.14
N ALA A 57 -15.62 -13.85 -15.40
CA ALA A 57 -15.09 -14.67 -16.50
C ALA A 57 -13.60 -14.42 -16.81
N ILE A 58 -13.04 -13.23 -16.50
CA ILE A 58 -11.58 -12.98 -16.59
C ILE A 58 -10.82 -13.88 -15.62
N TRP A 59 -11.42 -14.19 -14.47
CA TRP A 59 -10.77 -14.86 -13.34
C TRP A 59 -11.13 -16.35 -13.21
N ASP A 60 -12.18 -16.83 -13.89
CA ASP A 60 -12.55 -18.26 -13.95
C ASP A 60 -11.45 -19.14 -14.60
N THR A 61 -10.53 -18.53 -15.35
CA THR A 61 -9.39 -19.18 -16.01
C THR A 61 -8.13 -18.32 -15.86
N THR A 62 -6.99 -18.76 -16.40
CA THR A 62 -5.81 -17.90 -16.50
C THR A 62 -6.17 -16.59 -17.22
N PRO A 63 -5.91 -15.41 -16.63
CA PRO A 63 -6.35 -14.13 -17.19
C PRO A 63 -5.95 -13.97 -18.66
N ASN A 64 -6.95 -13.75 -19.51
CA ASN A 64 -6.81 -13.66 -20.97
C ASN A 64 -6.85 -12.20 -21.43
N ASP A 65 -5.83 -11.78 -22.18
CA ASP A 65 -5.71 -10.42 -22.72
C ASP A 65 -6.89 -9.99 -23.58
N THR A 66 -7.51 -10.94 -24.29
CA THR A 66 -8.69 -10.67 -25.12
C THR A 66 -9.89 -10.30 -24.25
N LEU A 67 -10.13 -11.02 -23.15
CA LEU A 67 -11.21 -10.72 -22.21
C LEU A 67 -10.96 -9.39 -21.48
N ILE A 68 -9.73 -9.13 -21.04
CA ILE A 68 -9.35 -7.88 -20.40
C ILE A 68 -9.57 -6.69 -21.34
N ALA A 69 -9.12 -6.80 -22.60
CA ALA A 69 -9.36 -5.75 -23.60
C ALA A 69 -10.85 -5.54 -23.91
N SER A 70 -11.66 -6.60 -23.80
CA SER A 70 -13.13 -6.52 -23.94
C SER A 70 -13.76 -5.73 -22.81
N TYR A 71 -13.34 -6.03 -21.58
CA TYR A 71 -13.77 -5.36 -20.37
C TYR A 71 -13.44 -3.86 -20.42
N HIS A 72 -12.23 -3.49 -20.87
CA HIS A 72 -11.85 -2.09 -21.10
C HIS A 72 -12.77 -1.40 -22.10
N LYS A 73 -13.04 -2.02 -23.25
CA LYS A 73 -13.93 -1.47 -24.29
C LYS A 73 -15.37 -1.28 -23.79
N LEU A 74 -15.87 -2.19 -22.95
CA LEU A 74 -17.22 -2.07 -22.39
C LEU A 74 -17.34 -0.82 -21.50
N PHE A 75 -16.33 -0.53 -20.68
CA PHE A 75 -16.27 0.72 -19.92
C PHE A 75 -16.18 1.95 -20.82
N GLN A 76 -15.33 1.93 -21.84
CA GLN A 76 -15.23 3.06 -22.78
C GLN A 76 -16.58 3.37 -23.44
N LEU A 77 -17.34 2.34 -23.81
CA LEU A 77 -18.71 2.51 -24.31
C LEU A 77 -19.67 3.05 -23.25
N LEU A 78 -19.60 2.52 -22.02
CA LEU A 78 -20.39 3.02 -20.90
C LEU A 78 -20.17 4.52 -20.67
N GLU A 79 -18.92 4.98 -20.69
CA GLU A 79 -18.55 6.39 -20.54
C GLU A 79 -19.09 7.27 -21.69
N GLN A 80 -19.07 6.76 -22.94
CA GLN A 80 -19.67 7.46 -24.07
C GLN A 80 -21.18 7.63 -23.89
N LEU A 81 -21.88 6.60 -23.41
CA LEU A 81 -23.33 6.67 -23.18
C LEU A 81 -23.68 7.60 -22.03
N ILE A 82 -22.91 7.59 -20.94
CA ILE A 82 -23.07 8.53 -19.82
C ILE A 82 -22.87 9.97 -20.31
N ALA A 83 -21.85 10.22 -21.13
CA ALA A 83 -21.60 11.54 -21.72
C ALA A 83 -22.76 12.00 -22.63
N ILE A 84 -23.36 11.10 -23.42
CA ILE A 84 -24.53 11.43 -24.25
C ILE A 84 -25.77 11.71 -23.38
N ARG A 85 -25.95 10.95 -22.28
CA ARG A 85 -27.07 11.15 -21.34
C ARG A 85 -27.00 12.54 -20.68
N GLY A 86 -25.79 13.02 -20.38
CA GLY A 86 -25.51 14.39 -19.96
C GLY A 86 -25.61 14.65 -18.44
N ASP A 87 -25.83 13.60 -17.64
CA ASP A 87 -25.96 13.64 -16.18
C ASP A 87 -25.04 12.59 -15.51
N ASP A 88 -23.87 13.05 -15.05
CA ASP A 88 -22.90 12.21 -14.34
C ASP A 88 -22.82 12.55 -12.85
N HIS A 89 -23.59 11.81 -12.05
CA HIS A 89 -23.67 11.95 -10.59
C HIS A 89 -22.63 11.14 -9.80
N ARG A 90 -21.69 10.51 -10.49
CA ARG A 90 -20.64 9.70 -9.85
C ARG A 90 -19.61 10.58 -9.16
N HIS A 91 -18.87 9.98 -8.24
CA HIS A 91 -17.92 10.68 -7.40
C HIS A 91 -16.74 11.26 -8.19
N HIS A 92 -16.24 12.41 -7.72
CA HIS A 92 -14.98 12.98 -8.17
C HIS A 92 -13.84 12.47 -7.29
N PHE A 93 -12.85 11.77 -7.86
CA PHE A 93 -11.73 11.27 -7.08
C PHE A 93 -10.64 12.32 -6.95
N VAL A 94 -10.23 12.59 -5.72
CA VAL A 94 -8.99 13.33 -5.43
C VAL A 94 -7.97 12.34 -4.88
N ILE A 95 -7.09 11.87 -5.75
CA ILE A 95 -6.01 10.96 -5.39
C ILE A 95 -4.87 11.77 -4.80
N THR A 96 -4.50 11.52 -3.55
CA THR A 96 -3.43 12.22 -2.85
C THR A 96 -2.24 11.29 -2.68
N ILE A 97 -1.08 11.72 -3.19
CA ILE A 97 0.17 10.97 -3.19
C ILE A 97 1.19 11.70 -2.33
N PRO A 98 1.40 11.29 -1.07
CA PRO A 98 2.53 11.76 -0.28
C PRO A 98 3.83 11.23 -0.88
N VAL A 99 4.79 12.12 -1.10
CA VAL A 99 6.08 11.79 -1.71
C VAL A 99 7.21 12.49 -0.94
N ALA A 100 8.39 11.88 -0.93
CA ALA A 100 9.65 12.48 -0.49
C ALA A 100 10.68 12.22 -1.60
N ASP A 101 11.99 12.21 -1.36
CA ASP A 101 13.04 12.08 -2.39
C ASP A 101 12.99 10.76 -3.22
N ARG A 102 11.96 10.61 -4.06
CA ARG A 102 11.56 9.37 -4.76
C ARG A 102 10.87 9.65 -6.11
N PRO A 103 11.51 10.38 -7.02
CA PRO A 103 10.90 10.77 -8.29
C PRO A 103 10.51 9.57 -9.18
N GLN A 104 11.26 8.46 -9.16
CA GLN A 104 10.94 7.30 -9.99
C GLN A 104 9.68 6.58 -9.51
N HIS A 105 9.50 6.41 -8.21
CA HIS A 105 8.25 5.89 -7.65
C HIS A 105 7.06 6.76 -8.03
N LEU A 106 7.17 8.09 -7.87
CA LEU A 106 6.10 9.02 -8.27
C LEU A 106 5.75 8.88 -9.76
N ARG A 107 6.77 8.78 -10.62
CA ARG A 107 6.61 8.59 -12.07
C ARG A 107 5.87 7.30 -12.41
N ASN A 108 6.23 6.19 -11.75
CA ASN A 108 5.58 4.89 -11.95
C ASN A 108 4.12 4.92 -11.46
N CYS A 109 3.88 5.50 -10.28
CA CYS A 109 2.54 5.65 -9.69
C CYS A 109 1.62 6.46 -10.61
N LEU A 110 2.02 7.67 -11.03
CA LEU A 110 1.27 8.49 -11.97
C LEU A 110 1.09 7.82 -13.35
N GLY A 111 2.09 7.06 -13.80
CA GLY A 111 2.00 6.26 -15.02
C GLY A 111 0.89 5.21 -14.93
N SER A 112 0.75 4.58 -13.75
CA SER A 112 -0.32 3.62 -13.51
C SER A 112 -1.70 4.29 -13.47
N ILE A 113 -1.82 5.49 -12.90
CA ILE A 113 -3.05 6.29 -12.91
C ILE A 113 -3.41 6.66 -14.35
N HIS A 114 -2.47 7.16 -15.14
CA HIS A 114 -2.69 7.51 -16.54
C HIS A 114 -3.15 6.30 -17.38
N ALA A 115 -2.53 5.13 -17.17
CA ALA A 115 -2.96 3.91 -17.83
C ALA A 115 -4.38 3.51 -17.41
N LEU A 116 -4.71 3.55 -16.11
CA LEU A 116 -6.06 3.28 -15.62
C LEU A 116 -7.09 4.21 -16.30
N CYS A 117 -6.81 5.51 -16.33
CA CYS A 117 -7.69 6.49 -16.97
C CYS A 117 -7.80 6.28 -18.48
N SER A 118 -6.72 5.88 -19.15
CA SER A 118 -6.71 5.61 -20.61
C SER A 118 -7.42 4.33 -20.98
N LEU A 119 -7.43 3.33 -20.11
CA LEU A 119 -8.11 2.05 -20.38
C LEU A 119 -9.61 2.13 -20.08
N TYR A 120 -9.98 2.77 -18.96
CA TYR A 120 -11.35 2.71 -18.44
C TYR A 120 -12.16 3.99 -18.63
N HIS A 121 -11.52 5.14 -18.87
CA HIS A 121 -12.17 6.42 -19.16
C HIS A 121 -13.15 6.94 -18.08
N TYR A 122 -13.04 6.49 -16.82
CA TYR A 122 -13.95 6.89 -15.74
C TYR A 122 -14.16 8.42 -15.68
N GLY A 123 -15.42 8.87 -15.81
CA GLY A 123 -15.82 10.28 -15.80
C GLY A 123 -15.66 11.01 -17.15
N GLY A 124 -15.15 10.32 -18.16
CA GLY A 124 -14.86 10.87 -19.49
C GLY A 124 -13.77 11.95 -19.50
N LYS A 125 -13.56 12.53 -20.69
CA LYS A 125 -12.66 13.67 -20.90
C LYS A 125 -13.43 14.93 -21.31
N HIS A 126 -13.02 16.09 -20.80
CA HIS A 126 -13.41 17.42 -21.28
C HIS A 126 -12.15 18.26 -21.47
N GLU A 127 -12.04 18.94 -22.61
CA GLU A 127 -10.88 19.80 -22.92
C GLU A 127 -9.52 19.11 -22.71
N GLY A 128 -9.45 17.82 -23.07
CA GLY A 128 -8.24 16.99 -22.95
C GLY A 128 -7.99 16.38 -21.57
N HIS A 129 -8.76 16.77 -20.54
CA HIS A 129 -8.56 16.34 -19.16
C HIS A 129 -9.65 15.36 -18.69
N TYR A 130 -9.31 14.45 -17.78
CA TYR A 130 -10.28 13.56 -17.13
C TYR A 130 -11.12 14.34 -16.10
N ASN A 131 -12.45 14.30 -16.24
CA ASN A 131 -13.34 15.23 -15.51
C ASN A 131 -13.52 14.91 -14.03
N LYS A 132 -13.46 13.62 -13.68
CA LYS A 132 -13.76 13.12 -12.33
C LYS A 132 -12.51 12.71 -11.57
N LEU A 133 -11.36 13.28 -11.94
CA LEU A 133 -10.07 12.96 -11.33
C LEU A 133 -9.22 14.21 -11.12
N THR A 134 -8.69 14.34 -9.90
CA THR A 134 -7.61 15.26 -9.56
C THR A 134 -6.55 14.50 -8.78
N VAL A 135 -5.28 14.78 -9.06
CA VAL A 135 -4.16 14.23 -8.29
C VAL A 135 -3.49 15.34 -7.48
N VAL A 136 -3.32 15.14 -6.18
CA VAL A 136 -2.58 16.04 -5.29
C VAL A 136 -1.27 15.36 -4.91
N ILE A 137 -0.13 15.97 -5.26
CA ILE A 137 1.20 15.48 -4.89
C ILE A 137 1.64 16.25 -3.65
N ALA A 138 1.67 15.59 -2.50
CA ALA A 138 2.03 16.21 -1.21
C ALA A 138 3.51 15.95 -0.91
N ASP A 139 4.35 16.93 -1.20
CA ASP A 139 5.80 16.78 -1.21
C ASP A 139 6.46 17.04 0.16
N ASP A 140 7.27 16.10 0.65
CA ASP A 140 8.06 16.16 1.88
C ASP A 140 9.57 15.95 1.63
N SER A 141 10.01 16.15 0.38
CA SER A 141 11.40 15.97 -0.09
C SER A 141 12.33 17.01 0.50
N ARG A 142 13.59 16.62 0.68
CA ARG A 142 14.65 17.52 1.14
C ARG A 142 15.50 18.01 -0.02
N GLU A 143 15.80 17.13 -0.96
CA GLU A 143 16.77 17.37 -2.02
C GLU A 143 16.13 18.19 -3.13
N GLN A 144 16.80 19.28 -3.53
CA GLN A 144 16.27 20.21 -4.54
C GLN A 144 16.05 19.52 -5.90
N ASP A 145 16.95 18.61 -6.28
CA ASP A 145 16.83 17.87 -7.54
C ASP A 145 15.56 16.98 -7.55
N SER A 146 15.22 16.37 -6.41
CA SER A 146 13.97 15.59 -6.25
C SER A 146 12.74 16.48 -6.37
N ILE A 147 12.76 17.64 -5.70
CA ILE A 147 11.67 18.64 -5.75
C ILE A 147 11.43 19.10 -7.20
N ASP A 148 12.50 19.48 -7.90
CA ASP A 148 12.43 19.92 -9.29
C ASP A 148 11.91 18.82 -10.21
N GLU A 149 12.31 17.57 -9.98
CA GLU A 149 11.84 16.42 -10.75
C GLU A 149 10.38 16.09 -10.48
N HIS A 150 9.90 16.17 -9.25
CA HIS A 150 8.47 16.00 -8.94
C HIS A 150 7.61 17.05 -9.62
N GLN A 151 8.04 18.31 -9.65
CA GLN A 151 7.33 19.37 -10.37
C GLN A 151 7.24 19.09 -11.87
N LYS A 152 8.35 18.64 -12.49
CA LYS A 152 8.34 18.23 -13.91
C LYS A 152 7.42 17.04 -14.16
N ILE A 153 7.44 16.05 -13.28
CA ILE A 153 6.55 14.88 -13.36
C ILE A 153 5.08 15.34 -13.26
N ALA A 154 4.74 16.22 -12.32
CA ALA A 154 3.40 16.77 -12.19
C ALA A 154 2.94 17.44 -13.49
N GLU A 155 3.74 18.37 -14.02
CA GLU A 155 3.45 19.08 -15.26
C GLU A 155 3.32 18.14 -16.47
N GLN A 156 4.18 17.13 -16.56
CA GLN A 156 4.11 16.10 -17.62
C GLN A 156 2.75 15.39 -17.61
N TYR A 157 2.28 14.93 -16.46
CA TYR A 157 1.01 14.21 -16.37
C TYR A 157 -0.21 15.14 -16.48
N ASN A 158 -0.07 16.42 -16.11
CA ASN A 158 -1.03 17.46 -16.46
C ASN A 158 -1.23 17.57 -17.97
N GLN A 159 -0.15 17.63 -18.73
CA GLN A 159 -0.20 17.66 -20.21
C GLN A 159 -0.79 16.38 -20.83
N LEU A 160 -0.71 15.24 -20.13
CA LEU A 160 -1.34 13.98 -20.53
C LEU A 160 -2.85 13.92 -20.18
N GLY A 161 -3.39 14.95 -19.52
CA GLY A 161 -4.80 15.11 -19.22
C GLY A 161 -5.20 14.71 -17.79
N ILE A 162 -4.26 14.47 -16.89
CA ILE A 162 -4.55 14.28 -15.46
C ILE A 162 -4.39 15.62 -14.77
N THR A 163 -5.47 16.20 -14.24
CA THR A 163 -5.36 17.43 -13.44
C THR A 163 -4.47 17.20 -12.21
N THR A 164 -3.27 17.76 -12.20
CA THR A 164 -2.33 17.64 -11.08
C THR A 164 -2.20 18.92 -10.27
N ILE A 165 -2.22 18.81 -8.95
CA ILE A 165 -1.90 19.87 -7.99
C ILE A 165 -0.59 19.47 -7.29
N TYR A 166 0.49 20.20 -7.59
CA TYR A 166 1.73 20.06 -6.84
C TYR A 166 1.61 20.84 -5.52
N PHE A 167 1.42 20.13 -4.41
CA PHE A 167 1.30 20.69 -3.07
C PHE A 167 2.64 20.57 -2.34
N GLY A 168 3.58 21.41 -2.78
CA GLY A 168 4.95 21.46 -2.29
C GLY A 168 5.08 22.09 -0.90
N GLN A 169 6.32 22.23 -0.43
CA GLN A 169 6.61 22.79 0.88
C GLN A 169 6.10 24.24 1.03
N THR A 170 6.21 25.07 -0.02
CA THR A 170 5.74 26.45 0.02
C THR A 170 4.22 26.52 0.17
N GLU A 171 3.49 25.72 -0.58
CA GLU A 171 2.03 25.64 -0.51
C GLU A 171 1.58 25.11 0.86
N GLN A 172 2.23 24.06 1.37
CA GLN A 172 1.97 23.51 2.71
C GLN A 172 2.21 24.55 3.81
N GLN A 173 3.33 25.27 3.77
CA GLN A 173 3.62 26.33 4.72
C GLN A 173 2.60 27.47 4.64
N SER A 174 2.17 27.84 3.43
CA SER A 174 1.12 28.85 3.24
C SER A 174 -0.20 28.41 3.85
N THR A 175 -0.59 27.14 3.70
CA THR A 175 -1.79 26.60 4.35
C THR A 175 -1.70 26.71 5.87
N LEU A 176 -0.55 26.39 6.47
CA LEU A 176 -0.35 26.53 7.92
C LEU A 176 -0.25 28.00 8.38
N ALA A 177 0.26 28.88 7.53
CA ALA A 177 0.36 30.31 7.82
C ALA A 177 -1.00 31.01 7.88
N ASN A 178 -2.02 30.45 7.20
CA ASN A 178 -3.39 30.95 7.27
C ASN A 178 -4.07 30.71 8.62
N MET A 179 -3.53 29.82 9.46
CA MET A 179 -3.97 29.63 10.83
C MET A 179 -3.37 30.68 11.76
N SER A 180 -4.05 31.00 12.86
CA SER A 180 -3.47 31.79 13.94
C SER A 180 -2.32 31.05 14.63
N GLU A 181 -1.44 31.79 15.31
CA GLU A 181 -0.37 31.18 16.10
C GLU A 181 -0.91 30.23 17.19
N HIS A 182 -2.03 30.61 17.81
CA HIS A 182 -2.70 29.80 18.82
C HIS A 182 -3.19 28.46 18.25
N GLU A 183 -3.82 28.47 17.06
CA GLU A 183 -4.28 27.25 16.39
C GLU A 183 -3.11 26.34 15.99
N ARG A 184 -2.02 26.90 15.45
CA ARG A 184 -0.82 26.12 15.11
C ARG A 184 -0.21 25.45 16.34
N VAL A 185 -0.12 26.15 17.47
CA VAL A 185 0.39 25.58 18.73
C VAL A 185 -0.53 24.46 19.22
N ALA A 186 -1.85 24.64 19.13
CA ALA A 186 -2.82 23.61 19.52
C ALA A 186 -2.75 22.36 18.63
N LEU A 187 -2.32 22.50 17.37
CA LEU A 187 -2.19 21.41 16.41
C LEU A 187 -0.78 20.81 16.30
N ILE A 188 0.16 21.19 17.17
CA ILE A 188 1.57 20.77 17.07
C ILE A 188 1.76 19.24 17.03
N ASN A 189 0.89 18.49 17.70
CA ASN A 189 0.91 17.02 17.72
C ASN A 189 0.34 16.37 16.43
N VAL A 190 -0.38 17.15 15.62
CA VAL A 190 -1.08 16.73 14.41
C VAL A 190 -0.29 17.12 13.16
N VAL A 191 0.11 18.40 13.06
CA VAL A 191 0.79 18.97 11.88
C VAL A 191 2.29 19.19 12.08
N GLY A 192 2.82 18.85 13.26
CA GLY A 192 4.24 18.95 13.57
C GLY A 192 4.69 20.33 14.06
N ALA A 193 5.96 20.38 14.49
CA ALA A 193 6.61 21.57 15.04
C ALA A 193 7.74 22.11 14.14
N ASN A 194 7.78 21.66 12.88
CA ASN A 194 8.87 21.98 11.96
C ASN A 194 8.95 23.49 11.70
N THR A 195 10.17 24.02 11.74
CA THR A 195 10.43 25.40 11.32
C THR A 195 10.42 25.50 9.79
N PRO A 196 10.22 26.70 9.22
CA PRO A 196 10.25 26.89 7.77
C PRO A 196 11.54 26.38 7.11
N ASP A 197 12.69 26.55 7.79
CA ASP A 197 14.01 26.12 7.29
C ASP A 197 14.25 24.60 7.36
N ALA A 198 13.39 23.85 8.08
CA ALA A 198 13.49 22.41 8.27
C ALA A 198 12.15 21.70 7.97
N PHE A 199 11.46 22.18 6.94
CA PHE A 199 10.09 21.74 6.58
C PHE A 199 10.06 20.56 5.58
N PHE A 200 11.05 19.67 5.68
CA PHE A 200 11.20 18.45 4.90
C PHE A 200 11.35 17.24 5.83
N HIS A 201 11.15 16.03 5.31
CA HIS A 201 11.20 14.78 6.08
C HIS A 201 10.40 14.83 7.39
N LYS A 202 9.28 15.56 7.38
CA LYS A 202 8.35 15.71 8.49
C LYS A 202 7.82 14.34 8.90
N GLY A 203 7.60 13.49 7.91
CA GLY A 203 7.15 12.12 8.06
C GLY A 203 5.75 11.91 7.51
N ALA A 204 5.51 10.69 7.04
CA ALA A 204 4.30 10.26 6.32
C ALA A 204 2.98 10.69 6.97
N SER A 205 2.86 10.65 8.30
CA SER A 205 1.65 11.05 9.02
C SER A 205 1.42 12.56 9.01
N ILE A 206 2.48 13.35 9.27
CA ILE A 206 2.39 14.82 9.31
C ILE A 206 2.04 15.34 7.91
N THR A 207 2.72 14.85 6.87
CA THR A 207 2.48 15.26 5.48
C THR A 207 1.03 14.98 5.05
N ARG A 208 0.48 13.81 5.43
CA ARG A 208 -0.93 13.49 5.18
C ARG A 208 -1.88 14.41 5.95
N ASN A 209 -1.62 14.65 7.24
CA ASN A 209 -2.47 15.56 8.03
C ASN A 209 -2.48 16.98 7.45
N ILE A 210 -1.34 17.50 6.97
CA ILE A 210 -1.31 18.78 6.27
C ILE A 210 -2.08 18.71 4.95
N ALA A 211 -1.96 17.60 4.20
CA ALA A 211 -2.74 17.39 2.98
C ALA A 211 -4.25 17.38 3.24
N TYR A 212 -4.74 16.87 4.39
CA TYR A 212 -6.16 16.96 4.75
C TYR A 212 -6.68 18.39 4.76
N LEU A 213 -5.86 19.37 5.15
CA LEU A 213 -6.24 20.79 5.10
C LEU A 213 -6.48 21.25 3.66
N LYS A 214 -5.63 20.80 2.71
CA LYS A 214 -5.84 21.06 1.28
C LYS A 214 -7.08 20.33 0.74
N LEU A 215 -7.34 19.12 1.21
CA LEU A 215 -8.53 18.36 0.84
C LEU A 215 -9.82 19.02 1.34
N ASN A 216 -9.79 19.62 2.53
CA ASN A 216 -10.90 20.41 3.06
C ASN A 216 -11.23 21.61 2.16
N GLU A 217 -10.22 22.30 1.64
CA GLU A 217 -10.41 23.37 0.64
C GLU A 217 -11.05 22.84 -0.66
N LEU A 218 -10.54 21.71 -1.18
CA LEU A 218 -11.06 21.09 -2.40
C LEU A 218 -12.49 20.55 -2.23
N ALA A 219 -12.87 20.14 -1.01
CA ALA A 219 -14.21 19.67 -0.70
C ALA A 219 -15.29 20.73 -1.00
N LEU A 220 -14.93 22.02 -0.92
CA LEU A 220 -15.83 23.14 -1.19
C LEU A 220 -16.00 23.43 -2.68
N GLN A 221 -15.06 22.98 -3.51
CA GLN A 221 -15.00 23.28 -4.94
C GLN A 221 -15.54 22.13 -5.81
N LEU A 222 -15.61 20.92 -5.26
CA LEU A 222 -15.93 19.71 -6.00
C LEU A 222 -17.30 19.15 -5.62
N GLU A 223 -18.02 18.63 -6.60
CA GLU A 223 -19.26 17.91 -6.38
C GLU A 223 -18.95 16.44 -6.04
N LYS A 224 -19.44 15.98 -4.87
CA LYS A 224 -19.29 14.60 -4.36
C LYS A 224 -17.83 14.08 -4.42
N PRO A 225 -16.86 14.76 -3.80
CA PRO A 225 -15.49 14.29 -3.82
C PRO A 225 -15.31 13.04 -2.95
N LEU A 226 -14.45 12.13 -3.40
CA LEU A 226 -13.85 11.07 -2.58
C LEU A 226 -12.35 11.31 -2.50
N PHE A 227 -11.82 11.27 -1.28
CA PHE A 227 -10.40 11.51 -1.01
C PHE A 227 -9.68 10.18 -0.91
N TYR A 228 -8.74 9.92 -1.80
CA TYR A 228 -8.05 8.64 -1.92
C TYR A 228 -6.54 8.81 -1.71
N PHE A 229 -6.03 8.41 -0.55
CA PHE A 229 -4.59 8.38 -0.30
C PHE A 229 -3.95 7.10 -0.82
N ILE A 230 -2.89 7.26 -1.61
CA ILE A 230 -2.02 6.17 -2.05
C ILE A 230 -0.55 6.50 -1.79
N ASP A 231 0.29 5.51 -1.51
CA ASP A 231 1.76 5.70 -1.47
C ASP A 231 2.34 5.71 -2.90
N SER A 232 3.44 6.44 -3.10
CA SER A 232 4.10 6.54 -4.41
C SER A 232 4.70 5.21 -4.89
N ASP A 233 4.87 4.23 -4.00
CA ASP A 233 5.38 2.88 -4.31
C ASP A 233 4.26 1.89 -4.73
N GLN A 234 3.07 2.42 -5.03
CA GLN A 234 1.93 1.64 -5.49
C GLN A 234 1.48 2.00 -6.90
N GLU A 235 1.00 0.97 -7.59
CA GLU A 235 0.47 1.05 -8.94
C GLU A 235 -0.96 0.47 -8.99
N PHE A 236 -1.82 1.07 -9.82
CA PHE A 236 -3.18 0.58 -10.12
C PHE A 236 -3.15 -0.67 -11.01
N LYS A 237 -2.54 -1.73 -10.50
CA LYS A 237 -2.38 -3.05 -11.12
C LYS A 237 -2.58 -4.12 -10.08
N VAL A 238 -2.90 -5.33 -10.54
CA VAL A 238 -2.83 -6.55 -9.75
C VAL A 238 -1.79 -7.49 -10.33
N THR A 239 -1.17 -8.30 -9.49
CA THR A 239 -0.23 -9.33 -9.94
C THR A 239 -0.85 -10.71 -9.80
N VAL A 240 -0.76 -11.48 -10.88
CA VAL A 240 -1.15 -12.90 -10.92
C VAL A 240 0.04 -13.77 -11.31
N GLU A 241 -0.09 -15.06 -11.01
CA GLU A 241 0.82 -16.09 -11.50
C GLU A 241 0.41 -16.55 -12.91
N GLN A 242 1.39 -16.70 -13.80
CA GLN A 242 1.25 -17.37 -15.09
C GLN A 242 2.44 -18.32 -15.31
N ALA A 243 2.35 -19.20 -16.31
CA ALA A 243 3.39 -20.17 -16.64
C ALA A 243 4.78 -19.54 -16.93
N GLU A 244 4.82 -18.25 -17.29
CA GLU A 244 6.05 -17.48 -17.55
C GLU A 244 6.49 -16.59 -16.38
N GLY A 245 5.85 -16.74 -15.21
CA GLY A 245 6.10 -15.98 -13.98
C GLY A 245 5.00 -14.99 -13.62
N GLU A 246 5.31 -14.09 -12.69
CA GLU A 246 4.42 -13.01 -12.25
C GLU A 246 4.10 -12.04 -13.38
N ARG A 247 2.81 -11.72 -13.53
CA ARG A 247 2.34 -10.76 -14.53
C ARG A 247 1.49 -9.66 -13.89
N PRO A 248 1.91 -8.39 -13.97
CA PRO A 248 1.09 -7.28 -13.55
C PRO A 248 0.02 -6.95 -14.61
N LEU A 249 -1.22 -6.74 -14.18
CA LEU A 249 -2.39 -6.57 -15.04
C LEU A 249 -3.23 -5.35 -14.66
N TYR A 250 -3.77 -4.67 -15.66
CA TYR A 250 -4.84 -3.67 -15.51
C TYR A 250 -6.21 -4.36 -15.68
N ALA A 251 -6.55 -5.23 -14.73
CA ALA A 251 -7.77 -6.04 -14.81
C ALA A 251 -8.91 -5.55 -13.90
N ILE A 252 -8.69 -4.50 -13.10
CA ILE A 252 -9.68 -3.91 -12.19
C ILE A 252 -9.92 -2.45 -12.55
N ASN A 253 -11.18 -2.05 -12.70
CA ASN A 253 -11.56 -0.64 -12.78
C ASN A 253 -11.76 -0.04 -11.39
N TYR A 254 -10.66 0.30 -10.70
CA TYR A 254 -10.68 0.75 -9.30
C TYR A 254 -11.64 1.91 -9.05
N LEU A 255 -11.65 2.94 -9.91
CA LEU A 255 -12.49 4.12 -9.71
C LEU A 255 -13.98 3.77 -9.82
N TYR A 256 -14.36 2.92 -10.78
CA TYR A 256 -15.73 2.44 -10.90
C TYR A 256 -16.15 1.59 -9.70
N GLN A 257 -15.32 0.63 -9.29
CA GLN A 257 -15.64 -0.23 -8.14
C GLN A 257 -15.77 0.58 -6.83
N LEU A 258 -14.88 1.55 -6.61
CA LEU A 258 -14.94 2.43 -5.44
C LEU A 258 -16.17 3.34 -5.49
N ASP A 259 -16.50 3.91 -6.65
CA ASP A 259 -17.70 4.73 -6.83
C ASP A 259 -18.97 3.95 -6.45
N ARG A 260 -19.06 2.68 -6.85
CA ARG A 260 -20.14 1.78 -6.46
C ARG A 260 -20.19 1.53 -4.96
N ILE A 261 -19.07 1.18 -4.33
CA ILE A 261 -19.04 0.97 -2.87
C ILE A 261 -19.58 2.19 -2.13
N PHE A 262 -19.11 3.39 -2.46
CA PHE A 262 -19.52 4.61 -1.74
C PHE A 262 -20.93 5.10 -2.11
N SER A 263 -21.46 4.70 -3.26
CA SER A 263 -22.81 5.06 -3.72
C SER A 263 -23.88 4.07 -3.26
N GLU A 264 -23.55 2.79 -3.18
CA GLU A 264 -24.50 1.69 -2.94
C GLU A 264 -24.46 1.15 -1.50
N THR A 265 -23.51 1.64 -0.68
CA THR A 265 -23.37 1.24 0.74
C THR A 265 -23.24 2.45 1.66
N ASP A 266 -23.36 2.21 2.97
CA ASP A 266 -23.15 3.22 4.02
C ASP A 266 -21.66 3.46 4.34
N ALA A 267 -20.73 2.96 3.52
CA ALA A 267 -19.30 3.18 3.72
C ALA A 267 -18.98 4.68 3.76
N THR A 268 -18.23 5.09 4.78
CA THR A 268 -17.68 6.43 4.94
C THR A 268 -16.16 6.42 4.80
N ILE A 269 -15.51 5.32 5.19
CA ILE A 269 -14.07 5.08 5.02
C ILE A 269 -13.86 3.65 4.53
N LEU A 270 -12.99 3.48 3.54
CA LEU A 270 -12.53 2.19 3.06
C LEU A 270 -11.00 2.13 3.11
N THR A 271 -10.46 1.06 3.67
CA THR A 271 -9.03 0.72 3.55
C THR A 271 -8.83 -0.31 2.44
N GLY A 272 -7.87 -0.07 1.57
CA GLY A 272 -7.49 -1.01 0.53
C GLY A 272 -6.51 -2.06 1.03
N LYS A 273 -6.12 -2.95 0.11
CA LYS A 273 -5.10 -3.99 0.27
C LYS A 273 -3.92 -3.74 -0.67
N VAL A 274 -2.89 -4.56 -0.58
CA VAL A 274 -1.80 -4.59 -1.55
C VAL A 274 -1.46 -6.02 -1.95
N VAL A 275 -0.90 -6.17 -3.14
CA VAL A 275 -0.26 -7.40 -3.66
C VAL A 275 1.17 -7.07 -4.09
N GLY A 276 2.00 -8.09 -4.29
CA GLY A 276 3.43 -7.92 -4.53
C GLY A 276 4.22 -7.92 -3.22
N ASP A 277 5.06 -6.90 -3.03
CA ASP A 277 5.95 -6.84 -1.87
C ASP A 277 5.17 -6.59 -0.56
N PRO A 278 5.62 -7.13 0.58
CA PRO A 278 4.96 -6.87 1.85
C PRO A 278 4.93 -5.38 2.26
N PRO A 279 3.79 -4.87 2.75
CA PRO A 279 3.67 -3.48 3.22
C PRO A 279 4.29 -3.24 4.61
N VAL A 280 5.07 -4.18 5.15
CA VAL A 280 5.62 -4.13 6.53
C VAL A 280 7.14 -3.90 6.56
N SER A 281 7.66 -3.69 7.77
CA SER A 281 9.10 -3.53 8.00
C SER A 281 9.84 -4.88 7.95
N PRO A 282 11.08 -4.94 7.43
CA PRO A 282 11.98 -6.08 7.61
C PRO A 282 12.15 -6.48 9.08
N SER A 283 11.98 -5.54 10.02
CA SER A 283 12.05 -5.77 11.47
C SER A 283 11.09 -6.83 11.99
N VAL A 284 10.03 -7.16 11.25
CA VAL A 284 9.00 -8.16 11.61
C VAL A 284 8.83 -9.24 10.54
N MET A 285 9.81 -9.39 9.64
CA MET A 285 9.83 -10.45 8.62
C MET A 285 11.09 -11.33 8.70
N ALA A 286 12.09 -10.93 9.50
CA ALA A 286 13.41 -11.56 9.51
C ALA A 286 13.36 -13.04 9.93
N GLY A 287 12.50 -13.39 10.89
CA GLY A 287 12.37 -14.77 11.38
C GLY A 287 11.89 -15.73 10.29
N ASN A 288 10.79 -15.40 9.64
CA ASN A 288 10.19 -16.21 8.58
C ASN A 288 11.08 -16.22 7.32
N PHE A 289 11.69 -15.10 6.95
CA PHE A 289 12.58 -15.09 5.78
C PHE A 289 13.84 -15.94 5.99
N LEU A 290 14.44 -15.91 7.19
CA LEU A 290 15.57 -16.77 7.51
C LEU A 290 15.21 -18.26 7.42
N GLU A 291 14.00 -18.63 7.87
CA GLU A 291 13.50 -20.00 7.75
C GLU A 291 13.38 -20.44 6.29
N ASP A 292 12.79 -19.60 5.44
CA ASP A 292 12.64 -19.85 4.00
C ASP A 292 13.99 -19.95 3.27
N LEU A 293 14.93 -19.06 3.62
CA LEU A 293 16.28 -19.04 3.06
C LEU A 293 17.05 -20.31 3.41
N ILE A 294 17.03 -20.72 4.69
CA ILE A 294 17.69 -21.93 5.16
C ILE A 294 17.10 -23.16 4.46
N ALA A 295 15.78 -23.25 4.36
CA ALA A 295 15.11 -24.35 3.67
C ALA A 295 15.50 -24.41 2.18
N SER A 296 15.52 -23.27 1.49
CA SER A 296 15.88 -23.17 0.08
C SER A 296 17.35 -23.55 -0.18
N LEU A 297 18.27 -23.08 0.67
CA LEU A 297 19.70 -23.43 0.56
C LEU A 297 19.94 -24.92 0.86
N HIS A 298 19.26 -25.50 1.85
CA HIS A 298 19.34 -26.95 2.10
C HIS A 298 18.86 -27.77 0.90
N GLN A 299 17.79 -27.33 0.23
CA GLN A 299 17.33 -28.01 -0.99
C GLN A 299 18.34 -27.89 -2.12
N LEU A 300 18.96 -26.73 -2.31
CA LEU A 300 20.02 -26.54 -3.32
C LEU A 300 21.26 -27.38 -3.00
N SER A 301 21.60 -27.54 -1.72
CA SER A 301 22.85 -28.19 -1.31
C SER A 301 22.93 -29.68 -1.67
N ILE A 302 21.78 -30.34 -1.77
CA ILE A 302 21.66 -31.76 -2.14
C ILE A 302 21.44 -32.00 -3.65
N ARG A 303 21.40 -30.94 -4.46
CA ARG A 303 21.24 -31.01 -5.93
C ARG A 303 22.58 -30.89 -6.63
N ASN A 304 22.64 -31.36 -7.87
CA ASN A 304 23.79 -31.12 -8.74
C ASN A 304 23.69 -29.71 -9.34
N PRO A 305 24.74 -28.86 -9.24
CA PRO A 305 24.70 -27.48 -9.75
C PRO A 305 24.38 -27.40 -11.25
N SER A 306 24.83 -28.35 -12.06
CA SER A 306 24.67 -28.34 -13.52
C SER A 306 23.39 -29.01 -14.04
N ASP A 307 22.56 -29.57 -13.15
CA ASP A 307 21.26 -30.10 -13.56
C ASP A 307 20.29 -28.95 -13.84
N SER A 308 19.34 -29.15 -14.76
CA SER A 308 18.29 -28.17 -15.06
C SER A 308 17.56 -27.73 -13.78
N CYS A 309 17.33 -26.43 -13.66
CA CYS A 309 16.72 -25.86 -12.48
C CYS A 309 15.33 -26.45 -12.19
N THR A 310 15.12 -26.89 -10.95
CA THR A 310 13.84 -27.45 -10.48
C THR A 310 13.05 -26.48 -9.60
N PHE A 311 13.45 -25.21 -9.50
CA PHE A 311 12.81 -24.19 -8.66
C PHE A 311 11.72 -23.42 -9.43
N HIS A 312 11.02 -24.11 -10.34
CA HIS A 312 9.93 -23.58 -11.19
C HIS A 312 8.58 -24.24 -10.92
N ASP A 313 8.51 -25.12 -9.92
CA ASP A 313 7.25 -25.72 -9.48
C ASP A 313 6.27 -24.63 -8.99
N GLU A 314 4.97 -24.96 -8.92
CA GLU A 314 3.89 -24.02 -8.59
C GLU A 314 4.23 -23.13 -7.38
N LEU A 315 4.08 -21.81 -7.54
CA LEU A 315 4.42 -20.85 -6.49
C LEU A 315 3.50 -21.08 -5.29
N GLN A 316 4.10 -21.25 -4.11
CA GLN A 316 3.33 -21.33 -2.88
C GLN A 316 2.68 -19.97 -2.61
N ARG A 317 1.35 -19.95 -2.60
CA ARG A 317 0.58 -18.73 -2.34
C ARG A 317 0.65 -18.38 -0.86
N ALA A 318 1.27 -17.24 -0.58
CA ALA A 318 1.28 -16.67 0.76
C ALA A 318 -0.11 -16.09 1.07
N ASP A 319 -0.63 -16.43 2.25
CA ASP A 319 -1.85 -15.80 2.77
C ASP A 319 -1.61 -14.34 3.20
N ASP A 320 -2.71 -13.66 3.52
CA ASP A 320 -2.67 -12.30 4.09
C ASP A 320 -1.80 -12.34 5.37
N ALA A 321 -0.60 -11.74 5.30
CA ALA A 321 0.41 -11.65 6.36
C ALA A 321 1.32 -12.88 6.61
N ALA A 322 1.43 -13.84 5.68
CA ALA A 322 2.38 -14.97 5.80
C ALA A 322 3.85 -14.54 6.03
N TYR A 323 4.20 -13.34 5.59
CA TYR A 323 5.54 -12.74 5.75
C TYR A 323 5.83 -12.28 7.19
N HIS A 324 4.83 -12.14 8.05
CA HIS A 324 4.97 -11.50 9.36
C HIS A 324 5.32 -12.50 10.47
N ASP A 325 6.38 -12.24 11.24
CA ASP A 325 6.91 -13.12 12.29
C ASP A 325 5.93 -13.38 13.45
N MET A 326 4.99 -12.45 13.64
CA MET A 326 3.96 -12.45 14.70
C MET A 326 2.56 -12.22 14.12
N ALA A 327 2.23 -12.88 13.01
CA ALA A 327 0.95 -12.72 12.32
C ALA A 327 -0.28 -13.06 13.20
N ASP A 328 -0.08 -13.91 14.21
CA ASP A 328 -1.07 -14.33 15.20
C ASP A 328 -1.59 -13.18 16.08
N LEU A 329 -0.76 -12.17 16.35
CA LEU A 329 -1.19 -10.93 17.02
C LEU A 329 -2.28 -10.18 16.23
N PHE A 330 -2.32 -10.41 14.93
CA PHE A 330 -3.32 -9.87 14.03
C PHE A 330 -4.42 -10.89 13.72
N GLY A 331 -4.48 -12.04 14.40
CA GLY A 331 -5.51 -13.05 14.21
C GLY A 331 -5.36 -13.87 12.92
N PHE A 332 -4.19 -13.81 12.28
CA PHE A 332 -3.84 -14.74 11.20
C PHE A 332 -3.27 -16.03 11.77
N LYS A 333 -3.35 -17.13 11.02
CA LYS A 333 -2.71 -18.38 11.42
C LYS A 333 -1.24 -18.33 10.98
N PRO A 334 -0.28 -18.66 11.85
CA PRO A 334 1.10 -18.82 11.41
C PRO A 334 1.17 -19.87 10.29
N ALA A 335 1.98 -19.59 9.26
CA ALA A 335 2.31 -20.61 8.28
C ALA A 335 2.95 -21.81 8.97
N ALA A 336 2.50 -23.02 8.64
CA ALA A 336 3.03 -24.25 9.22
C ALA A 336 4.38 -24.66 8.61
N ASP A 337 4.64 -24.22 7.37
CA ASP A 337 5.78 -24.63 6.55
C ASP A 337 6.58 -23.42 6.02
N SER A 338 7.85 -23.66 5.70
CA SER A 338 8.74 -22.73 5.00
C SER A 338 8.35 -22.57 3.53
N TYR A 339 8.53 -21.37 2.98
CA TYR A 339 8.27 -21.08 1.58
C TYR A 339 9.54 -21.24 0.75
N ARG A 340 9.45 -22.04 -0.31
CA ARG A 340 10.57 -22.26 -1.24
C ARG A 340 10.76 -21.03 -2.12
N TYR A 341 12.02 -20.67 -2.41
CA TYR A 341 12.33 -19.71 -3.44
C TYR A 341 11.79 -20.16 -4.81
N TYR A 342 11.18 -19.24 -5.56
CA TYR A 342 10.75 -19.46 -6.93
C TYR A 342 11.73 -18.77 -7.88
N CYS A 343 12.40 -19.54 -8.73
CA CYS A 343 13.40 -19.04 -9.65
C CYS A 343 12.76 -18.13 -10.70
N THR A 344 13.31 -16.93 -10.89
CA THR A 344 12.73 -15.94 -11.82
C THR A 344 13.36 -15.95 -13.21
N LEU A 345 14.39 -16.78 -13.42
CA LEU A 345 15.11 -16.87 -14.68
C LEU A 345 14.25 -17.55 -15.76
N LYS A 346 14.29 -16.98 -16.97
CA LYS A 346 13.59 -17.50 -18.16
C LYS A 346 14.55 -18.30 -19.04
N GLY A 347 14.02 -19.32 -19.71
CA GLY A 347 14.80 -20.18 -20.62
C GLY A 347 15.60 -21.26 -19.89
N GLU A 348 16.45 -21.97 -20.63
CA GLU A 348 17.31 -23.02 -20.06
C GLU A 348 18.37 -22.41 -19.12
N HIS A 349 18.43 -22.93 -17.89
CA HIS A 349 19.43 -22.56 -16.88
C HIS A 349 19.51 -23.68 -15.83
N ASP A 350 20.56 -23.65 -15.01
CA ASP A 350 20.86 -24.69 -14.03
C ASP A 350 20.61 -24.24 -12.57
N HIS A 351 20.90 -25.11 -11.60
CA HIS A 351 20.78 -24.78 -10.17
C HIS A 351 21.81 -23.74 -9.72
N SER A 352 22.97 -23.65 -10.36
CA SER A 352 23.94 -22.60 -10.07
C SER A 352 23.40 -21.23 -10.48
N ASP A 353 22.80 -21.12 -11.65
CA ASP A 353 22.12 -19.91 -12.12
C ASP A 353 20.99 -19.50 -11.18
N CYS A 354 20.18 -20.47 -10.73
CA CYS A 354 19.13 -20.25 -9.74
C CYS A 354 19.67 -19.68 -8.41
N LEU A 355 20.78 -20.21 -7.89
CA LEU A 355 21.39 -19.70 -6.67
C LEU A 355 21.94 -18.28 -6.87
N ASN A 356 22.54 -17.99 -8.03
CA ASN A 356 23.01 -16.65 -8.36
C ASN A 356 21.83 -15.65 -8.34
N ASP A 357 20.74 -15.99 -9.05
CA ASP A 357 19.51 -15.20 -9.12
C ASP A 357 18.87 -14.96 -7.75
N PHE A 358 18.90 -15.97 -6.87
CA PHE A 358 18.42 -15.83 -5.50
C PHE A 358 19.33 -14.92 -4.67
N SER A 359 20.65 -15.12 -4.77
CA SER A 359 21.65 -14.36 -4.01
C SER A 359 21.59 -12.86 -4.31
N ASP A 360 21.33 -12.49 -5.57
CA ASP A 360 21.21 -11.11 -6.02
C ASP A 360 20.01 -10.38 -5.40
N LYS A 361 18.98 -11.12 -4.95
CA LYS A 361 17.79 -10.57 -4.31
C LYS A 361 17.88 -10.50 -2.78
N LEU A 362 18.80 -11.22 -2.14
CA LEU A 362 18.85 -11.31 -0.67
C LEU A 362 18.96 -9.94 0.01
N ASN A 363 19.78 -9.05 -0.52
CA ASN A 363 20.01 -7.74 0.10
C ASN A 363 18.84 -6.76 -0.12
N ARG A 364 17.92 -7.06 -1.04
CA ARG A 364 16.67 -6.29 -1.21
C ARG A 364 15.69 -6.51 -0.06
N PHE A 365 15.89 -7.55 0.75
CA PHE A 365 15.15 -7.74 2.00
C PHE A 365 15.21 -6.51 2.90
N PHE A 366 16.36 -5.84 2.98
CA PHE A 366 16.50 -4.64 3.80
C PHE A 366 15.71 -3.44 3.24
N ASP A 367 15.32 -3.48 1.95
CA ASP A 367 14.35 -2.54 1.35
C ASP A 367 12.90 -2.95 1.53
N GLY A 368 12.62 -4.08 2.19
CA GLY A 368 11.28 -4.57 2.47
C GLY A 368 10.72 -5.55 1.44
N GLU A 369 11.51 -6.01 0.47
CA GLU A 369 11.13 -7.15 -0.37
C GLU A 369 11.13 -8.45 0.46
N HIS A 370 10.28 -9.40 0.08
CA HIS A 370 10.33 -10.76 0.62
C HIS A 370 10.45 -11.77 -0.54
N PRO A 371 11.67 -12.22 -0.86
CA PRO A 371 11.93 -13.03 -2.07
C PRO A 371 11.13 -14.33 -2.19
N THR A 372 10.59 -14.85 -1.09
CA THR A 372 9.87 -16.14 -1.02
C THR A 372 8.38 -16.02 -0.69
N ARG A 373 7.90 -14.85 -0.22
CA ARG A 373 6.51 -14.67 0.26
C ARG A 373 5.94 -13.40 -0.32
N LYS A 374 5.42 -13.50 -1.54
CA LYS A 374 4.68 -12.43 -2.21
C LYS A 374 3.20 -12.72 -2.19
N SER A 375 2.40 -11.68 -2.02
CA SER A 375 0.95 -11.79 -2.09
C SER A 375 0.51 -11.65 -3.54
N LEU A 376 -0.30 -12.59 -4.03
CA LEU A 376 -0.92 -12.55 -5.35
C LEU A 376 -2.38 -12.12 -5.25
N TYR A 377 -2.93 -11.64 -6.36
CA TYR A 377 -4.34 -11.31 -6.43
C TYR A 377 -5.20 -12.57 -6.57
N GLU A 378 -6.19 -12.69 -5.68
CA GLU A 378 -7.26 -13.69 -5.78
C GLU A 378 -8.59 -12.95 -5.95
N PHE A 379 -9.37 -13.33 -6.96
CA PHE A 379 -10.64 -12.68 -7.26
C PHE A 379 -11.71 -13.01 -6.22
N GLU A 380 -12.46 -12.00 -5.81
CA GLU A 380 -13.67 -12.10 -4.99
C GLU A 380 -14.68 -11.07 -5.54
N PRO A 381 -15.97 -11.42 -5.73
CA PRO A 381 -16.97 -10.46 -6.19
C PRO A 381 -17.02 -9.20 -5.31
N LEU A 382 -17.22 -8.02 -5.91
CA LEU A 382 -17.06 -6.73 -5.23
C LEU A 382 -17.73 -6.67 -3.86
N PHE A 383 -19.06 -6.87 -3.82
CA PHE A 383 -19.84 -6.72 -2.59
C PHE A 383 -19.62 -7.87 -1.61
N GLU A 384 -19.27 -9.07 -2.09
CA GLU A 384 -18.89 -10.19 -1.23
C GLU A 384 -17.55 -9.95 -0.54
N SER A 385 -16.66 -9.18 -1.19
CA SER A 385 -15.36 -8.82 -0.66
C SER A 385 -15.40 -7.75 0.45
N ILE A 386 -16.53 -7.04 0.60
CA ILE A 386 -16.64 -5.96 1.59
C ILE A 386 -16.72 -6.55 2.99
N LYS A 387 -15.71 -6.23 3.81
CA LYS A 387 -15.56 -6.75 5.17
C LYS A 387 -15.35 -5.60 6.15
N PRO A 388 -15.91 -5.65 7.37
CA PRO A 388 -15.60 -4.66 8.40
C PRO A 388 -14.09 -4.54 8.61
N ALA A 389 -13.58 -3.33 8.59
CA ALA A 389 -12.16 -3.07 8.74
C ALA A 389 -11.79 -2.83 10.20
N ARG A 390 -10.49 -2.98 10.49
CA ARG A 390 -9.90 -2.68 11.81
C ARG A 390 -8.59 -1.91 11.73
N THR A 391 -8.02 -1.76 10.55
CA THR A 391 -6.68 -1.22 10.31
C THR A 391 -6.78 -0.28 9.13
N ILE A 392 -6.29 0.96 9.26
CA ILE A 392 -6.05 1.81 8.09
C ILE A 392 -4.66 1.48 7.57
N TYR A 393 -4.57 1.11 6.30
CA TYR A 393 -3.32 1.18 5.58
C TYR A 393 -3.19 2.58 4.99
N THR A 394 -2.32 3.40 5.57
CA THR A 394 -2.19 4.83 5.20
C THR A 394 -1.71 5.03 3.76
N GLY A 395 -1.16 3.98 3.15
CA GLY A 395 -0.76 3.94 1.76
C GLY A 395 -1.85 3.53 0.79
N ASN A 396 -3.05 3.13 1.23
CA ASN A 396 -4.18 2.82 0.34
C ASN A 396 -5.48 2.91 1.16
N TYR A 397 -6.07 4.10 1.25
CA TYR A 397 -7.36 4.29 1.89
C TYR A 397 -8.12 5.49 1.32
N ILE A 398 -9.44 5.40 1.34
CA ILE A 398 -10.34 6.34 0.70
C ILE A 398 -11.51 6.70 1.62
N PHE A 399 -11.97 7.94 1.56
CA PHE A 399 -13.04 8.40 2.44
C PHE A 399 -13.87 9.55 1.85
N LYS A 400 -15.10 9.68 2.36
CA LYS A 400 -16.01 10.79 2.07
C LYS A 400 -15.64 12.04 2.89
N PRO A 401 -16.03 13.26 2.46
CA PRO A 401 -15.60 14.50 3.11
C PRO A 401 -15.92 14.60 4.61
N GLN A 402 -17.02 14.01 5.08
CA GLN A 402 -17.33 14.00 6.50
C GLN A 402 -16.26 13.31 7.37
N ALA A 403 -15.43 12.44 6.80
CA ALA A 403 -14.35 11.78 7.52
C ALA A 403 -13.08 12.65 7.66
N LEU A 404 -13.05 13.86 7.10
CA LEU A 404 -11.96 14.82 7.32
C LEU A 404 -11.79 15.18 8.81
N GLU A 405 -12.82 15.00 9.64
CA GLU A 405 -12.72 15.20 11.09
C GLU A 405 -11.74 14.24 11.79
N TRP A 406 -11.34 13.16 11.10
CA TRP A 406 -10.28 12.26 11.53
C TRP A 406 -8.94 12.68 10.94
N PHE A 407 -7.85 12.31 11.60
CA PHE A 407 -6.48 12.55 11.14
C PHE A 407 -5.61 11.37 11.56
N ILE A 408 -4.41 11.25 11.00
CA ILE A 408 -3.45 10.23 11.44
C ILE A 408 -2.89 10.68 12.80
N PRO A 409 -3.20 9.95 13.88
CA PRO A 409 -2.94 10.42 15.22
C PRO A 409 -1.47 10.24 15.60
N PHE A 410 -1.04 10.98 16.63
CA PHE A 410 0.27 10.80 17.28
C PHE A 410 1.46 10.92 16.31
N ALA A 411 1.30 11.75 15.28
CA ALA A 411 2.22 11.87 14.15
C ALA A 411 3.64 12.27 14.59
N THR A 412 3.75 13.07 15.65
CA THR A 412 5.03 13.52 16.23
C THR A 412 5.87 12.40 16.86
N LEU A 413 5.26 11.28 17.26
CA LEU A 413 6.00 10.12 17.79
C LEU A 413 6.77 9.38 16.69
N LYS A 414 6.43 9.62 15.41
CA LYS A 414 6.99 8.98 14.22
C LYS A 414 6.97 7.44 14.27
N LEU A 415 6.12 6.83 15.08
CA LEU A 415 6.01 5.37 15.21
C LEU A 415 5.54 4.71 13.91
N ARG A 416 5.87 3.42 13.74
CA ARG A 416 5.11 2.55 12.83
C ARG A 416 3.71 2.32 13.42
N MET A 417 2.82 1.70 12.66
CA MET A 417 1.46 1.37 13.11
C MET A 417 0.50 2.56 13.35
N ALA A 418 0.83 3.78 12.90
CA ALA A 418 -0.06 4.94 13.04
C ALA A 418 -1.42 4.73 12.33
N GLY A 419 -1.41 4.16 11.12
CA GLY A 419 -2.61 3.73 10.40
C GLY A 419 -3.42 2.65 11.13
N PRO A 420 -2.82 1.51 11.51
CA PRO A 420 -3.48 0.52 12.36
C PRO A 420 -4.09 1.11 13.64
N THR A 421 -3.41 2.06 14.29
CA THR A 421 -3.89 2.75 15.50
C THR A 421 -5.14 3.58 15.20
N LEU A 422 -5.13 4.37 14.12
CA LEU A 422 -6.32 5.07 13.63
C LEU A 422 -7.45 4.08 13.32
N GLY A 423 -7.15 2.95 12.67
CA GLY A 423 -8.14 1.93 12.34
C GLY A 423 -8.84 1.34 13.56
N ARG A 424 -8.16 1.19 14.70
CA ARG A 424 -8.79 0.75 15.97
C ARG A 424 -9.78 1.77 16.50
N MET A 425 -9.43 3.06 16.44
CA MET A 425 -10.33 4.14 16.85
C MET A 425 -11.54 4.24 15.92
N LEU A 426 -11.33 4.18 14.60
CA LEU A 426 -12.42 4.20 13.62
C LEU A 426 -13.36 3.01 13.81
N LYS A 427 -12.83 1.80 14.01
CA LYS A 427 -13.66 0.63 14.30
C LYS A 427 -14.49 0.83 15.56
N ALA A 428 -13.92 1.43 16.61
CA ALA A 428 -14.65 1.69 17.84
C ALA A 428 -15.77 2.74 17.67
N SER A 429 -15.53 3.78 16.86
CA SER A 429 -16.44 4.93 16.76
C SER A 429 -17.46 4.87 15.61
N ILE A 430 -17.11 4.26 14.47
CA ILE A 430 -17.98 4.23 13.26
C ILE A 430 -18.27 2.82 12.72
N ASP A 431 -17.67 1.79 13.32
CA ASP A 431 -17.92 0.35 13.09
C ASP A 431 -18.21 -0.02 11.62
N THR A 432 -19.48 -0.30 11.27
CA THR A 432 -19.89 -0.79 9.94
C THR A 432 -19.65 0.20 8.80
N GLN A 433 -19.43 1.48 9.08
CA GLN A 433 -19.09 2.48 8.07
C GLN A 433 -17.59 2.49 7.70
N PHE A 434 -16.77 1.74 8.45
CA PHE A 434 -15.35 1.52 8.17
C PHE A 434 -15.14 0.12 7.61
N VAL A 435 -14.87 0.03 6.31
CA VAL A 435 -14.81 -1.23 5.58
C VAL A 435 -13.45 -1.44 4.90
N SER A 436 -13.23 -2.67 4.45
CA SER A 436 -12.18 -3.05 3.52
C SER A 436 -12.82 -3.78 2.35
N ALA A 437 -12.20 -3.72 1.17
CA ALA A 437 -12.63 -4.47 0.00
C ALA A 437 -11.43 -5.09 -0.71
N ASN A 438 -11.65 -6.12 -1.51
CA ASN A 438 -10.59 -6.78 -2.27
C ASN A 438 -10.23 -6.00 -3.55
N LEU A 439 -9.71 -4.79 -3.35
CA LEU A 439 -9.19 -3.89 -4.39
C LEU A 439 -7.70 -3.63 -4.13
N PRO A 440 -6.83 -4.65 -4.22
CA PRO A 440 -5.42 -4.45 -3.92
C PRO A 440 -4.71 -3.69 -5.04
N MET A 441 -3.73 -2.89 -4.65
CA MET A 441 -2.78 -2.26 -5.58
C MET A 441 -1.47 -3.05 -5.58
N LEU A 442 -0.78 -3.06 -6.72
CA LEU A 442 0.56 -3.61 -6.82
C LEU A 442 1.51 -2.69 -6.06
N HIS A 443 2.18 -3.24 -5.06
CA HIS A 443 3.15 -2.55 -4.24
C HIS A 443 4.55 -3.07 -4.57
N LYS A 444 5.45 -2.14 -4.87
CA LYS A 444 6.85 -2.41 -5.25
C LYS A 444 7.79 -1.60 -4.36
N ARG A 445 8.66 -2.27 -3.61
CA ARG A 445 9.60 -1.62 -2.68
C ARG A 445 10.82 -1.00 -3.33
N THR A 446 11.26 -1.60 -4.43
CA THR A 446 12.43 -1.20 -5.18
C THR A 446 12.04 -0.77 -6.58
N VAL A 447 12.89 0.06 -7.18
CA VAL A 447 12.80 0.36 -8.61
C VAL A 447 13.68 -0.61 -9.38
N ASP A 448 13.15 -1.16 -10.48
CA ASP A 448 13.79 -2.26 -11.23
C ASP A 448 15.23 -1.93 -11.66
N GLU A 449 15.54 -0.65 -11.91
CA GLU A 449 16.86 -0.17 -12.33
C GLU A 449 17.90 -0.13 -11.21
N LEU A 450 17.48 0.16 -9.97
CA LEU A 450 18.38 0.30 -8.82
C LEU A 450 18.42 -0.96 -7.96
N GLY A 451 17.35 -1.75 -7.95
CA GLY A 451 17.19 -2.88 -7.02
C GLY A 451 17.13 -2.45 -5.55
N GLU A 452 16.92 -1.15 -5.29
CA GLU A 452 16.89 -0.51 -3.97
C GLU A 452 15.74 0.50 -3.93
N SER A 453 15.33 0.90 -2.72
CA SER A 453 14.37 2.00 -2.53
C SER A 453 15.08 3.36 -2.64
N GLU A 454 14.50 4.32 -3.36
CA GLU A 454 15.10 5.67 -3.56
C GLU A 454 15.32 6.41 -2.23
N PHE A 455 14.41 6.27 -1.28
CA PHE A 455 14.52 6.87 0.06
C PHE A 455 13.70 6.06 1.05
N ARG A 456 14.17 5.79 2.27
CA ARG A 456 13.34 5.15 3.30
C ARG A 456 13.64 5.68 4.71
N PRO A 457 12.66 6.31 5.38
CA PRO A 457 12.88 6.84 6.73
C PRO A 457 13.22 5.74 7.74
N GLY A 458 14.35 5.90 8.44
CA GLY A 458 14.81 4.99 9.48
C GLY A 458 15.67 3.82 8.98
N ILE A 459 16.07 3.85 7.70
CA ILE A 459 17.12 2.99 7.15
C ILE A 459 18.31 3.86 6.79
N ASP A 460 19.44 3.61 7.45
CA ASP A 460 20.70 4.27 7.13
C ASP A 460 21.57 3.34 6.29
N ARG A 461 21.93 3.80 5.09
CA ARG A 461 22.85 3.12 4.17
C ARG A 461 24.21 3.81 4.24
N ASN A 462 25.25 3.04 4.49
CA ASN A 462 26.62 3.41 4.15
C ASN A 462 27.18 2.36 3.18
N ASP A 463 28.31 2.65 2.53
CA ASP A 463 28.90 1.82 1.46
C ASP A 463 29.15 0.33 1.84
N GLN A 464 29.01 -0.05 3.12
CA GLN A 464 29.23 -1.42 3.58
C GLN A 464 28.08 -2.06 4.36
N ARG A 465 27.12 -1.29 4.90
CA ARG A 465 26.10 -1.81 5.82
C ARG A 465 24.77 -1.09 5.73
N VAL A 466 23.71 -1.83 6.04
CA VAL A 466 22.35 -1.31 6.23
C VAL A 466 22.00 -1.38 7.72
N ASP A 467 21.60 -0.26 8.31
CA ASP A 467 21.15 -0.17 9.71
C ASP A 467 19.63 0.06 9.77
N LEU A 468 18.92 -0.86 10.43
CA LEU A 468 17.47 -0.85 10.64
C LEU A 468 17.08 -0.53 12.10
N SER A 469 18.02 -0.17 12.97
CA SER A 469 17.78 0.01 14.41
C SER A 469 16.67 1.05 14.71
N ALA A 470 16.68 2.17 14.00
CA ALA A 470 15.63 3.19 14.11
C ALA A 470 14.27 2.68 13.60
N GLU A 471 14.25 1.96 12.48
CA GLU A 471 13.02 1.33 11.98
C GLU A 471 12.48 0.26 12.95
N PHE A 472 13.36 -0.53 13.54
CA PHE A 472 13.05 -1.54 14.53
C PHE A 472 12.45 -0.92 15.80
N GLU A 473 13.06 0.14 16.34
CA GLU A 473 12.54 0.88 17.50
C GLU A 473 11.12 1.39 17.21
N ARG A 474 10.93 2.04 16.06
CA ARG A 474 9.63 2.58 15.63
C ARG A 474 8.58 1.48 15.47
N GLN A 475 8.98 0.28 15.06
CA GLN A 475 8.11 -0.89 14.95
C GLN A 475 7.70 -1.40 16.33
N PHE A 476 8.65 -1.67 17.22
CA PHE A 476 8.37 -2.18 18.57
C PHE A 476 7.42 -1.26 19.35
N PHE A 477 7.74 0.03 19.45
CA PHE A 477 6.87 0.97 20.18
C PHE A 477 5.57 1.27 19.42
N GLY A 478 5.55 1.08 18.08
CA GLY A 478 4.34 1.08 17.28
C GLY A 478 3.38 -0.05 17.66
N ASP A 479 3.90 -1.25 17.89
CA ASP A 479 3.11 -2.39 18.37
C ASP A 479 2.61 -2.18 19.81
N VAL A 480 3.48 -1.66 20.70
CA VAL A 480 3.06 -1.27 22.07
C VAL A 480 1.90 -0.27 22.00
N MET A 481 2.01 0.75 21.15
CA MET A 481 0.96 1.74 20.94
C MET A 481 -0.32 1.12 20.39
N LEU A 482 -0.23 0.32 19.34
CA LEU A 482 -1.38 -0.31 18.68
C LEU A 482 -2.17 -1.20 19.64
N PHE A 483 -1.49 -2.10 20.37
CA PHE A 483 -2.17 -3.03 21.26
C PHE A 483 -2.64 -2.38 22.57
N THR A 484 -1.97 -1.30 23.01
CA THR A 484 -2.51 -0.42 24.05
C THR A 484 -3.81 0.23 23.57
N MET A 485 -3.82 0.81 22.36
CA MET A 485 -5.00 1.42 21.77
C MET A 485 -6.15 0.41 21.64
N GLU A 486 -5.87 -0.81 21.18
CA GLU A 486 -6.89 -1.85 21.10
C GLU A 486 -7.52 -2.17 22.45
N ALA A 487 -6.73 -2.23 23.52
CA ALA A 487 -7.23 -2.46 24.87
C ALA A 487 -8.04 -1.26 25.40
N LEU A 488 -7.62 -0.02 25.11
CA LEU A 488 -8.35 1.19 25.48
C LEU A 488 -9.67 1.32 24.70
N CYS A 489 -9.71 0.96 23.42
CA CYS A 489 -10.93 0.96 22.62
C CYS A 489 -11.99 0.01 23.19
N LYS A 490 -11.58 -1.13 23.75
CA LYS A 490 -12.49 -2.06 24.46
C LYS A 490 -13.08 -1.44 25.74
N GLN A 491 -12.48 -0.36 26.26
CA GLN A 491 -12.96 0.41 27.42
C GLN A 491 -13.75 1.66 27.02
N GLY A 492 -13.97 1.89 25.71
CA GLY A 492 -14.76 3.02 25.19
C GLY A 492 -13.95 4.19 24.62
N PHE A 493 -12.62 4.11 24.58
CA PHE A 493 -11.79 5.11 23.90
C PHE A 493 -11.98 5.04 22.36
N PRO A 494 -11.94 6.15 21.60
CA PRO A 494 -11.73 7.54 22.05
C PRO A 494 -12.99 8.26 22.51
N ASP A 495 -14.18 7.67 22.36
CA ASP A 495 -15.45 8.37 22.62
C ASP A 495 -15.71 8.61 24.11
N THR A 496 -15.08 7.81 24.98
CA THR A 496 -15.10 7.98 26.43
C THR A 496 -13.70 8.30 26.95
N PRO A 497 -13.53 9.38 27.75
CA PRO A 497 -12.25 9.71 28.35
C PRO A 497 -11.73 8.60 29.26
N VAL A 498 -10.45 8.28 29.13
CA VAL A 498 -9.75 7.32 30.00
C VAL A 498 -8.75 8.08 30.88
N LEU A 499 -8.70 7.75 32.18
CA LEU A 499 -7.80 8.41 33.10
C LEU A 499 -6.32 8.14 32.72
N PRO A 500 -5.42 9.14 32.79
CA PRO A 500 -4.01 8.97 32.45
C PRO A 500 -3.31 7.84 33.20
N LYS A 501 -3.74 7.56 34.44
CA LYS A 501 -3.22 6.44 35.23
C LYS A 501 -3.54 5.08 34.59
N ILE A 502 -4.77 4.89 34.11
CA ILE A 502 -5.21 3.67 33.44
C ILE A 502 -4.45 3.50 32.12
N ILE A 503 -4.26 4.60 31.38
CA ILE A 503 -3.42 4.61 30.17
C ILE A 503 -2.00 4.14 30.49
N GLY A 504 -1.38 4.68 31.54
CA GLY A 504 -0.04 4.28 31.97
C GLY A 504 0.06 2.79 32.33
N GLU A 505 -0.87 2.29 33.15
CA GLU A 505 -0.94 0.87 33.54
C GLU A 505 -1.11 -0.05 32.31
N GLN A 506 -1.95 0.34 31.34
CA GLN A 506 -2.15 -0.41 30.10
C GLN A 506 -0.90 -0.43 29.21
N ILE A 507 -0.17 0.70 29.11
CA ILE A 507 1.09 0.78 28.36
C ILE A 507 2.13 -0.15 28.98
N GLU A 508 2.30 -0.12 30.30
CA GLU A 508 3.28 -0.96 30.99
C GLU A 508 2.96 -2.46 30.81
N GLN A 509 1.69 -2.85 30.96
CA GLN A 509 1.25 -4.23 30.75
C GLN A 509 1.49 -4.70 29.31
N THR A 510 1.08 -3.89 28.33
CA THR A 510 1.23 -4.21 26.90
C THR A 510 2.71 -4.25 26.53
N GLY A 511 3.48 -3.29 27.02
CA GLY A 511 4.92 -3.19 26.81
C GLY A 511 5.68 -4.41 27.31
N ALA A 512 5.39 -4.87 28.53
CA ALA A 512 5.99 -6.09 29.07
C ALA A 512 5.64 -7.34 28.23
N HIS A 513 4.39 -7.42 27.74
CA HIS A 513 3.98 -8.50 26.86
C HIS A 513 4.73 -8.47 25.52
N MET A 514 4.82 -7.31 24.86
CA MET A 514 5.55 -7.14 23.61
C MET A 514 7.03 -7.45 23.77
N GLN A 515 7.68 -6.98 24.84
CA GLN A 515 9.09 -7.26 25.11
C GLN A 515 9.36 -8.78 25.21
N SER A 516 8.46 -9.53 25.86
CA SER A 516 8.56 -10.99 25.96
C SER A 516 8.48 -11.68 24.58
N LEU A 517 7.54 -11.25 23.73
CA LEU A 517 7.39 -11.78 22.37
C LEU A 517 8.62 -11.50 21.50
N TYR A 518 9.06 -10.24 21.49
CA TYR A 518 10.24 -9.82 20.72
C TYR A 518 11.51 -10.53 21.20
N THR A 519 11.67 -10.73 22.51
CA THR A 519 12.80 -11.49 23.08
C THR A 519 12.77 -12.96 22.65
N THR A 520 11.60 -13.59 22.66
CA THR A 520 11.44 -14.98 22.21
C THR A 520 11.79 -15.11 20.72
N LYS A 521 11.32 -14.16 19.90
CA LYS A 521 11.65 -14.14 18.46
C LYS A 521 13.12 -13.86 18.21
N HIS A 522 13.76 -12.99 18.98
CA HIS A 522 15.19 -12.72 18.88
C HIS A 522 16.03 -13.98 19.05
N GLN A 523 15.71 -14.81 20.05
CA GLN A 523 16.41 -16.07 20.30
C GLN A 523 16.30 -17.04 19.12
N GLN A 524 15.10 -17.11 18.50
CA GLN A 524 14.89 -17.92 17.30
C GLN A 524 15.70 -17.38 16.11
N ILE A 525 15.71 -16.07 15.92
CA ILE A 525 16.47 -15.41 14.84
C ILE A 525 17.97 -15.64 15.00
N ILE A 526 18.54 -15.45 16.20
CA ILE A 526 19.96 -15.72 16.48
C ILE A 526 20.32 -17.16 16.11
N HIS A 527 19.48 -18.13 16.52
CA HIS A 527 19.71 -19.53 16.19
C HIS A 527 19.73 -19.78 14.67
N ARG A 528 18.77 -19.20 13.95
CA ARG A 528 18.68 -19.31 12.48
C ARG A 528 19.86 -18.63 11.79
N ILE A 529 20.35 -17.49 12.28
CA ILE A 529 21.54 -16.82 11.74
C ILE A 529 22.76 -17.75 11.86
N GLU A 530 22.94 -18.43 12.99
CA GLU A 530 24.05 -19.38 13.15
C GLU A 530 23.89 -20.62 12.25
N GLN A 531 22.66 -21.12 12.07
CA GLN A 531 22.38 -22.18 11.09
C GLN A 531 22.72 -21.74 9.66
N LEU A 532 22.32 -20.53 9.25
CA LEU A 532 22.62 -19.97 7.94
C LEU A 532 24.13 -19.80 7.72
N LYS A 533 24.86 -19.31 8.73
CA LYS A 533 26.33 -19.21 8.69
C LYS A 533 26.95 -20.58 8.48
N ALA A 534 26.54 -21.60 9.25
CA ALA A 534 27.06 -22.96 9.13
C ALA A 534 26.76 -23.55 7.74
N LEU A 535 25.53 -23.41 7.26
CA LEU A 535 25.08 -23.91 5.95
C LEU A 535 25.86 -23.29 4.79
N THR A 536 26.06 -21.96 4.83
CA THR A 536 26.75 -21.22 3.77
C THR A 536 28.23 -21.58 3.69
N HIS A 537 28.89 -21.75 4.84
CA HIS A 537 30.35 -21.99 4.92
C HIS A 537 30.75 -23.47 4.95
N ASP A 538 29.80 -24.40 4.86
CA ASP A 538 30.12 -25.84 4.84
C ASP A 538 30.90 -26.19 3.56
N PRO A 539 32.17 -26.65 3.68
CA PRO A 539 32.99 -27.01 2.52
C PRO A 539 32.43 -28.16 1.68
N ALA A 540 31.47 -28.93 2.20
CA ALA A 540 30.83 -30.02 1.47
C ALA A 540 29.80 -29.54 0.43
N HIS A 541 29.33 -28.29 0.52
CA HIS A 541 28.36 -27.75 -0.44
C HIS A 541 29.04 -27.25 -1.71
N TRP A 542 28.45 -27.56 -2.85
CA TRP A 542 29.06 -27.37 -4.17
C TRP A 542 29.42 -25.91 -4.50
N TRP A 543 28.71 -24.94 -3.94
CA TRP A 543 29.02 -23.51 -4.12
C TRP A 543 30.33 -23.08 -3.44
N ASN A 544 30.91 -23.91 -2.57
CA ASN A 544 32.22 -23.69 -1.97
C ASN A 544 33.35 -24.39 -2.75
N ASP A 545 33.05 -25.41 -3.55
CA ASP A 545 34.01 -26.10 -4.43
C ASP A 545 34.22 -25.35 -5.76
N GLN A 546 33.12 -24.86 -6.35
CA GLN A 546 33.13 -24.04 -7.57
C GLN A 546 32.45 -22.69 -7.32
N PRO A 547 33.11 -21.78 -6.58
CA PRO A 547 32.48 -20.56 -6.13
C PRO A 547 32.24 -19.58 -7.27
N ASN A 548 30.98 -19.20 -7.47
CA ASN A 548 30.68 -17.92 -8.09
C ASN A 548 30.97 -16.82 -7.05
N THR A 549 31.98 -15.99 -7.33
CA THR A 549 32.43 -14.95 -6.41
C THR A 549 31.33 -13.94 -6.07
N ALA A 550 30.46 -13.60 -7.03
CA ALA A 550 29.36 -12.67 -6.79
C ALA A 550 28.33 -13.27 -5.82
N THR A 551 27.98 -14.54 -6.02
CA THR A 551 27.01 -15.28 -5.20
C THR A 551 27.44 -15.37 -3.75
N LEU A 552 28.68 -15.82 -3.51
CA LEU A 552 29.21 -15.87 -2.14
C LEU A 552 29.31 -14.48 -1.52
N SER A 553 29.75 -13.47 -2.28
CA SER A 553 29.81 -12.08 -1.80
C SER A 553 28.43 -11.56 -1.40
N ASN A 554 27.38 -11.86 -2.17
CA ASN A 554 26.01 -11.47 -1.87
C ASN A 554 25.48 -12.14 -0.60
N MET A 555 25.72 -13.45 -0.45
CA MET A 555 25.34 -14.21 0.73
C MET A 555 26.08 -13.73 1.98
N THR A 556 27.39 -13.51 1.90
CA THR A 556 28.19 -12.96 3.01
C THR A 556 27.69 -11.59 3.40
N ARG A 557 27.45 -10.69 2.45
CA ARG A 557 26.89 -9.36 2.71
C ARG A 557 25.52 -9.43 3.40
N PHE A 558 24.66 -10.35 2.96
CA PHE A 558 23.36 -10.56 3.60
C PHE A 558 23.53 -11.05 5.05
N ILE A 559 24.39 -12.05 5.28
CA ILE A 559 24.69 -12.59 6.61
C ILE A 559 25.23 -11.50 7.55
N ASP A 560 26.15 -10.66 7.08
CA ASP A 560 26.71 -9.58 7.88
C ASP A 560 25.65 -8.54 8.26
N ASN A 561 24.77 -8.18 7.31
CA ASN A 561 23.69 -7.24 7.56
C ASN A 561 22.61 -7.82 8.48
N ILE A 562 22.22 -9.09 8.32
CA ILE A 562 21.20 -9.71 9.18
C ILE A 562 21.73 -9.92 10.60
N ASP A 563 23.01 -10.29 10.77
CA ASP A 563 23.66 -10.41 12.08
C ASP A 563 23.81 -9.05 12.76
N HIS A 564 24.14 -8.00 12.01
CA HIS A 564 24.20 -6.64 12.54
C HIS A 564 22.85 -6.17 13.09
N ASN A 565 21.76 -6.41 12.37
CA ASN A 565 20.43 -5.91 12.71
C ASN A 565 19.65 -6.79 13.68
N PHE A 566 19.93 -8.10 13.71
CA PHE A 566 19.12 -9.07 14.48
C PHE A 566 19.95 -10.10 15.26
N GLY A 567 21.28 -10.07 15.17
CA GLY A 567 22.17 -10.94 15.94
C GLY A 567 22.24 -10.58 17.42
N THR A 568 23.16 -11.22 18.15
CA THR A 568 23.28 -11.10 19.61
C THR A 568 23.51 -9.67 20.09
N ASN A 569 24.22 -8.85 19.30
CA ASN A 569 24.58 -7.47 19.65
C ASN A 569 23.75 -6.42 18.90
N ALA A 570 22.60 -6.82 18.35
CA ALA A 570 21.74 -5.94 17.56
C ALA A 570 21.26 -4.72 18.38
N GLU A 571 21.48 -3.52 17.83
CA GLU A 571 21.17 -2.25 18.48
C GLU A 571 19.67 -2.10 18.78
N GLY A 572 18.81 -2.49 17.84
CA GLY A 572 17.34 -2.43 18.04
C GLY A 572 16.89 -3.20 19.28
N TYR A 573 17.44 -4.40 19.51
CA TYR A 573 17.16 -5.19 20.70
C TYR A 573 17.77 -4.59 21.96
N ARG A 574 18.93 -3.94 21.87
CA ARG A 574 19.54 -3.22 23.00
C ARG A 574 18.66 -2.05 23.44
N LEU A 575 18.13 -1.28 22.49
CA LEU A 575 17.26 -0.11 22.74
C LEU A 575 15.97 -0.50 23.46
N ILE A 576 15.26 -1.51 22.97
CA ILE A 576 13.99 -1.96 23.59
C ILE A 576 14.19 -2.68 24.93
N ASN A 577 15.43 -2.92 25.35
CA ASN A 577 15.77 -3.48 26.66
C ASN A 577 16.43 -2.46 27.59
N ASP A 578 16.77 -1.25 27.12
CA ASP A 578 17.25 -0.17 27.97
C ASP A 578 16.09 0.42 28.77
N THR A 579 16.15 0.28 30.10
CA THR A 579 15.07 0.71 31.00
C THR A 579 14.79 2.22 30.94
N ARG A 580 15.81 3.06 30.73
CA ARG A 580 15.61 4.51 30.66
C ARG A 580 14.92 4.89 29.36
N HIS A 581 15.36 4.29 28.26
CA HIS A 581 14.77 4.50 26.94
C HIS A 581 13.31 4.01 26.90
N LEU A 582 13.03 2.80 27.39
CA LEU A 582 11.68 2.26 27.55
C LEU A 582 10.77 3.22 28.33
N HIS A 583 11.22 3.66 29.50
CA HIS A 583 10.44 4.57 30.35
C HIS A 583 10.15 5.90 29.64
N GLN A 584 11.14 6.45 28.92
CA GLN A 584 10.96 7.66 28.13
C GLN A 584 9.89 7.48 27.05
N ARG A 585 9.99 6.42 26.25
CA ARG A 585 9.03 6.15 25.16
C ARG A 585 7.62 5.88 25.68
N TYR A 586 7.48 5.16 26.80
CA TYR A 586 6.17 4.95 27.43
C TYR A 586 5.56 6.26 27.90
N LYS A 587 6.36 7.17 28.47
CA LYS A 587 5.90 8.50 28.86
C LYS A 587 5.44 9.32 27.66
N GLU A 588 6.18 9.30 26.56
CA GLU A 588 5.80 9.98 25.30
C GLU A 588 4.47 9.44 24.76
N ILE A 589 4.30 8.12 24.73
CA ILE A 589 3.04 7.46 24.33
C ILE A 589 1.89 7.86 25.27
N GLN A 590 2.11 7.85 26.59
CA GLN A 590 1.10 8.22 27.58
C GLN A 590 0.64 9.67 27.41
N ILE A 591 1.58 10.60 27.19
CA ILE A 591 1.28 12.02 26.95
C ILE A 591 0.43 12.16 25.68
N ALA A 592 0.83 11.48 24.59
CA ALA A 592 0.13 11.54 23.32
C ALA A 592 -1.31 11.00 23.42
N LEU A 593 -1.50 9.83 24.05
CA LEU A 593 -2.82 9.23 24.27
C LEU A 593 -3.71 10.12 25.16
N SER A 594 -3.14 10.70 26.21
CA SER A 594 -3.88 11.58 27.12
C SER A 594 -4.28 12.91 26.48
N GLY A 595 -3.54 13.37 25.47
CA GLY A 595 -3.79 14.62 24.74
C GLY A 595 -4.76 14.50 23.57
N TYR A 596 -5.11 13.29 23.14
CA TYR A 596 -5.82 13.05 21.88
C TYR A 596 -7.17 13.79 21.76
N GLU A 597 -7.93 13.90 22.85
CA GLU A 597 -9.21 14.61 22.85
C GLU A 597 -9.03 16.11 22.50
N TRP A 598 -7.98 16.73 23.02
CA TRP A 598 -7.65 18.13 22.71
C TRP A 598 -7.16 18.30 21.27
N ASP A 599 -6.36 17.35 20.77
CA ASP A 599 -5.94 17.34 19.36
C ASP A 599 -7.17 17.25 18.43
N ARG A 600 -8.13 16.39 18.76
CA ARG A 600 -9.42 16.21 18.06
C ARG A 600 -10.28 17.48 18.03
N ILE A 601 -10.41 18.17 19.16
CA ILE A 601 -11.16 19.44 19.25
C ILE A 601 -10.48 20.51 18.40
N SER A 602 -9.17 20.65 18.54
CA SER A 602 -8.38 21.66 17.81
C SER A 602 -8.41 21.41 16.30
N TRP A 603 -8.36 20.14 15.90
CA TRP A 603 -8.45 19.73 14.49
C TRP A 603 -9.77 20.12 13.84
N ARG A 604 -10.90 19.81 14.51
CA ARG A 604 -12.23 20.21 14.01
C ARG A 604 -12.36 21.72 13.89
N SER A 605 -11.89 22.47 14.89
CA SER A 605 -11.89 23.94 14.85
C SER A 605 -11.11 24.48 13.67
N ALA A 606 -9.96 23.88 13.34
CA ALA A 606 -9.14 24.33 12.21
C ALA A 606 -9.79 24.04 10.84
N LEU A 607 -10.47 22.90 10.68
CA LEU A 607 -11.22 22.59 9.46
C LEU A 607 -12.38 23.56 9.24
N GLU A 608 -13.12 23.89 10.30
CA GLU A 608 -14.23 24.85 10.27
C GLU A 608 -13.74 26.28 9.97
N GLY A 609 -12.62 26.68 10.57
CA GLY A 609 -12.00 27.98 10.33
C GLY A 609 -11.59 28.18 8.87
N LEU A 610 -10.97 27.15 8.27
CA LEU A 610 -10.56 27.18 6.85
C LEU A 610 -11.74 27.11 5.88
N ALA A 611 -12.88 26.52 6.27
CA ALA A 611 -14.07 26.51 5.43
C ALA A 611 -14.81 27.87 5.41
N SER A 612 -14.48 28.76 6.34
CA SER A 612 -15.11 30.08 6.50
C SER A 612 -14.33 31.22 5.83
N THR A 613 -13.14 30.94 5.29
CA THR A 613 -12.26 31.87 4.56
C THR A 613 -12.34 31.63 3.07
#